data_AF-A0A349E4P8-F1
#
_entry.id   AF-A0A349E4P8-F1
#
_cell.length_a   1.000
_cell.length_b   1.000
_cell.length_c   1.000
_cell.angle_alpha   90.00
_cell.angle_beta   90.00
_cell.angle_gamma   90.00
#
_symmetry.space_group_name_H-M   'P 1'
#
loop_
_entity.id
_entity.type
_entity.pdbx_description
1 polymer ?
#
loop_
_entity_poly.entity_id
_entity_poly.type
_entity_poly.pdbx_seq_one_letter_code
_entity_poly.pdbx_strand_id
1 'polypeptide(L)'
;MKTFRCKIVSKEFFSKKGKTNTHELYVNYQGKDYFIKLYESKVKKEDLEVYLNQELTLSFEIKTGNWDVSERGGQYKQSRVGEYIVIESINEV
;
A
#
# COMPACT_ATOMS: atom_id res chain seq x y z
N MET A 1 6.73 -12.03 10.35
CA MET A 1 6.71 -11.34 9.03
C MET A 1 7.88 -11.80 8.20
N LYS A 2 7.71 -11.83 6.88
CA LYS A 2 8.75 -12.24 5.94
C LYS A 2 9.23 -11.02 5.16
N THR A 3 10.48 -11.10 4.73
CA THR A 3 11.17 -10.02 4.03
C THR A 3 11.24 -10.38 2.55
N PHE A 4 10.83 -9.44 1.69
CA PHE A 4 10.70 -9.68 0.26
C PHE A 4 11.29 -8.52 -0.54
N ARG A 5 12.02 -8.85 -1.61
CA ARG A 5 12.46 -7.87 -2.62
C ARG A 5 11.26 -7.50 -3.49
N CYS A 6 11.00 -6.21 -3.62
CA CYS A 6 9.84 -5.68 -4.31
C CYS A 6 10.13 -4.27 -4.83
N LYS A 7 9.19 -3.70 -5.57
CA LYS A 7 9.29 -2.35 -6.11
C LYS A 7 8.10 -1.51 -5.66
N ILE A 8 8.34 -0.28 -5.21
CA ILE A 8 7.25 0.66 -4.95
C ILE A 8 6.85 1.32 -6.27
N VAL A 9 5.55 1.29 -6.56
CA VAL A 9 4.98 1.94 -7.75
C VAL A 9 3.80 2.82 -7.32
N SER A 10 3.58 3.92 -8.04
CA SER A 10 2.43 4.78 -7.85
C SER A 10 1.44 4.58 -8.97
N LYS A 11 0.15 4.69 -8.65
CA LYS A 11 -0.93 4.73 -9.64
C LYS A 11 -1.80 5.95 -9.40
N GLU A 12 -2.27 6.56 -10.48
CA GLU A 12 -3.23 7.67 -10.41
C GLU A 12 -4.53 7.20 -9.75
N PHE A 13 -5.03 7.96 -8.78
CA PHE A 13 -6.34 7.70 -8.19
C PHE A 13 -7.45 8.37 -9.02
N PHE A 14 -8.39 7.55 -9.49
CA PHE A 14 -9.58 8.02 -10.20
C PHE A 14 -10.75 8.10 -9.23
N SER A 15 -11.27 9.31 -9.02
CA SER A 15 -12.51 9.52 -8.29
C SER A 15 -13.71 9.52 -9.24
N LYS A 16 -14.93 9.34 -8.70
CA LYS A 16 -16.18 9.50 -9.48
C LYS A 16 -16.34 10.88 -10.13
N LYS A 17 -15.58 11.89 -9.70
CA LYS A 17 -15.54 13.24 -10.29
C LYS A 17 -14.41 13.45 -11.32
N GLY A 18 -13.65 12.40 -11.66
CA GLY A 18 -12.54 12.45 -12.61
C GLY A 18 -11.16 12.25 -11.97
N LYS A 19 -10.10 12.60 -12.73
CA LYS A 19 -8.71 12.55 -12.25
C LYS A 19 -8.56 13.42 -11.01
N THR A 20 -7.95 12.84 -9.98
CA THR A 20 -7.49 13.59 -8.82
C THR A 20 -5.97 13.72 -8.92
N ASN A 21 -5.38 14.80 -8.41
CA ASN A 21 -3.91 14.91 -8.26
C ASN A 21 -3.37 13.98 -7.15
N THR A 22 -4.18 13.03 -6.69
CA THR A 22 -3.83 12.08 -5.65
C THR A 22 -3.34 10.80 -6.30
N HIS A 23 -2.22 10.29 -5.78
CA HIS A 23 -1.65 9.02 -6.20
C HIS A 23 -1.69 8.04 -5.04
N GLU A 24 -2.00 6.79 -5.36
CA GLU A 24 -1.95 5.67 -4.42
C GLU A 24 -0.66 4.88 -4.64
N LEU A 25 -0.08 4.39 -3.55
CA LEU A 25 1.11 3.57 -3.58
C LEU A 25 0.75 2.08 -3.59
N TYR A 26 1.51 1.33 -4.36
CA TYR A 26 1.41 -0.12 -4.51
C TYR A 26 2.80 -0.73 -4.37
N VAL A 27 2.83 -1.96 -3.88
CA VAL A 27 4.01 -2.82 -3.90
C VAL A 27 3.87 -3.75 -5.10
N ASN A 28 4.78 -3.66 -6.06
CA ASN A 28 4.95 -4.67 -7.09
C ASN A 28 5.80 -5.81 -6.52
N TYR A 29 5.18 -6.98 -6.39
CA TYR A 29 5.83 -8.20 -5.92
C TYR A 29 5.42 -9.36 -6.83
N GLN A 30 6.41 -10.08 -7.36
CA GLN A 30 6.20 -11.20 -8.30
C GLN A 30 5.33 -10.83 -9.53
N GLY A 31 5.49 -9.60 -10.06
CA GLY A 31 4.75 -9.14 -11.23
C GLY A 31 3.29 -8.74 -10.96
N LYS A 32 2.84 -8.75 -9.70
CA LYS A 32 1.52 -8.27 -9.28
C LYS A 32 1.64 -7.03 -8.42
N ASP A 33 0.74 -6.07 -8.66
CA ASP A 33 0.65 -4.85 -7.86
C ASP A 33 -0.35 -5.04 -6.73
N TYR A 34 0.15 -4.97 -5.50
CA TYR A 34 -0.65 -5.04 -4.30
C TYR A 34 -0.84 -3.66 -3.70
N PHE A 35 -2.06 -3.36 -3.30
CA PHE A 35 -2.38 -2.10 -2.65
C PHE A 35 -1.77 -2.04 -1.24
N ILE A 36 -1.18 -0.90 -0.87
CA ILE A 36 -0.61 -0.71 0.46
C ILE A 36 -1.68 -0.11 1.38
N LYS A 37 -2.06 -0.83 2.43
CA LYS A 37 -2.96 -0.31 3.46
C LYS A 37 -2.15 0.44 4.51
N LEU A 38 -1.84 1.70 4.21
CA LEU A 38 -1.00 2.57 5.04
C LEU A 38 -1.51 2.70 6.48
N TYR A 39 -2.82 2.68 6.70
CA TYR A 39 -3.41 2.76 8.04
C TYR A 39 -3.06 1.57 8.94
N GLU A 40 -2.86 0.38 8.36
CA GLU A 40 -2.43 -0.81 9.12
C GLU A 40 -0.91 -0.99 9.12
N SER A 41 -0.19 -0.22 8.30
CA SER A 41 1.25 -0.30 8.15
C SER A 41 1.94 0.57 9.21
N LYS A 42 3.15 0.18 9.63
CA LYS A 42 3.98 0.98 10.54
C LYS A 42 4.77 2.10 9.86
N VAL A 43 4.82 2.05 8.53
CA VAL A 43 5.50 3.04 7.67
C VAL A 43 4.50 4.09 7.21
N LYS A 44 4.97 5.32 6.98
CA LYS A 44 4.13 6.37 6.43
C LYS A 44 4.25 6.41 4.90
N LYS A 45 3.34 7.17 4.28
CA LYS A 45 3.34 7.35 2.83
C LYS A 45 4.62 8.04 2.37
N GLU A 46 5.03 9.07 3.10
CA GLU A 46 6.17 9.91 2.75
C GLU A 46 7.48 9.10 2.76
N ASP A 47 7.61 8.16 3.70
CA ASP A 47 8.76 7.25 3.79
C ASP A 47 8.86 6.35 2.55
N LEU A 48 7.72 5.92 2.00
CA LEU A 48 7.67 5.05 0.82
C LEU A 48 7.84 5.82 -0.50
N GLU A 49 7.42 7.10 -0.55
CA GLU A 49 7.56 7.95 -1.74
C GLU A 49 9.03 8.19 -2.11
N VAL A 50 9.94 8.18 -1.13
CA VAL A 50 11.39 8.27 -1.36
C VAL A 50 11.91 7.11 -2.24
N TYR A 51 11.29 5.94 -2.13
CA TYR A 51 11.67 4.73 -2.87
C TYR A 51 10.78 4.49 -4.10
N LEU A 52 10.04 5.50 -4.54
CA LEU A 52 9.15 5.36 -5.70
C LEU A 52 9.95 4.96 -6.95
N ASN A 53 9.47 3.92 -7.63
CA ASN A 53 10.11 3.29 -8.78
C ASN A 53 11.47 2.62 -8.49
N GLN A 54 11.86 2.47 -7.23
CA GLN A 54 13.08 1.78 -6.83
C GLN A 54 12.76 0.36 -6.34
N GLU A 55 13.74 -0.54 -6.47
CA GLU A 55 13.68 -1.84 -5.83
C GLU A 55 14.18 -1.72 -4.39
N LEU A 56 13.44 -2.31 -3.45
CA LEU A 56 13.79 -2.33 -2.04
C LEU A 56 13.33 -3.63 -1.40
N THR A 57 13.82 -3.86 -0.20
CA THR A 57 13.49 -5.04 0.58
C THR A 57 12.52 -4.64 1.70
N LEU A 58 11.29 -5.15 1.63
CA LEU A 58 10.24 -4.81 2.59
C LEU A 58 9.88 -6.02 3.43
N SER A 59 9.69 -5.79 4.73
CA SER A 59 9.03 -6.76 5.60
C SER A 59 7.54 -6.48 5.59
N PHE A 60 6.78 -7.34 4.94
CA PHE A 60 5.35 -7.15 4.79
C PHE A 60 4.55 -8.43 4.86
N GLU A 61 3.24 -8.28 5.04
CA GLU A 61 2.27 -9.36 5.02
C GLU A 61 1.17 -9.05 4.00
N ILE A 62 0.82 -10.04 3.19
CA ILE A 62 -0.34 -9.97 2.29
C ILE A 62 -1.55 -10.42 3.11
N LYS A 63 -2.53 -9.53 3.25
CA LYS A 63 -3.81 -9.78 3.91
C LYS A 63 -4.93 -9.68 2.89
N THR A 64 -6.02 -10.40 3.14
CA THR A 64 -7.23 -10.29 2.33
C THR A 64 -8.24 -9.43 3.07
N GLY A 65 -8.63 -8.31 2.47
CA GLY A 65 -9.71 -7.48 2.97
C GLY A 65 -11.04 -8.11 2.58
N ASN A 66 -11.76 -8.60 3.59
CA ASN A 66 -13.19 -8.81 3.46
C ASN A 66 -13.88 -7.43 3.58
N TRP A 67 -15.03 -7.27 2.93
CA TRP A 67 -15.81 -6.03 2.91
C TRP A 67 -16.38 -5.73 4.30
N ASP A 68 -15.52 -5.43 5.27
CA ASP A 68 -15.94 -5.09 6.62
C ASP A 68 -15.52 -3.66 6.94
N VAL A 69 -16.56 -2.90 7.25
CA VAL A 69 -16.50 -1.52 7.64
C VAL A 69 -15.77 -1.47 8.97
N SER A 70 -14.61 -0.82 9.04
CA SER A 70 -13.96 -0.62 10.33
C SER A 70 -14.93 0.11 11.28
N GLU A 71 -15.18 -0.48 12.44
CA GLU A 71 -16.11 0.05 13.46
C GLU A 71 -15.65 1.39 14.06
N ARG A 72 -14.40 1.81 13.81
CA ARG A 72 -13.91 3.14 14.21
C ARG A 72 -14.11 4.14 13.08
N GLY A 73 -15.14 4.98 13.25
CA GLY A 73 -15.41 6.15 12.41
C GLY A 73 -14.21 7.09 12.37
N GLY A 74 -13.70 7.33 11.16
CA GLY A 74 -12.63 8.29 10.89
C GLY A 74 -12.54 8.55 9.39
N GLN A 75 -12.19 9.77 9.02
CA GLN A 75 -12.14 10.32 7.65
C GLN A 75 -11.22 9.59 6.64
N TYR A 76 -10.57 8.50 7.05
CA TYR A 76 -9.56 7.76 6.28
C TYR A 76 -9.98 6.30 5.99
N LYS A 77 -11.27 6.07 5.74
CA LYS A 77 -11.79 4.74 5.36
C LYS A 77 -11.39 4.39 3.92
N GLN A 78 -10.30 3.64 3.75
CA GLN A 78 -10.00 2.96 2.49
C GLN A 78 -10.65 1.57 2.49
N SER A 79 -11.85 1.48 1.92
CA SER A 79 -12.53 0.19 1.70
C SER A 79 -12.03 -0.43 0.41
N ARG A 80 -11.37 -1.59 0.50
CA ARG A 80 -11.03 -2.43 -0.66
C ARG A 80 -11.33 -3.88 -0.35
N VAL A 81 -11.99 -4.53 -1.29
CA VAL A 81 -12.16 -5.98 -1.30
C VAL A 81 -10.97 -6.58 -2.04
N GLY A 82 -10.34 -7.60 -1.46
CA GLY A 82 -9.22 -8.31 -2.07
C GLY A 82 -7.89 -8.17 -1.33
N GLU A 83 -6.81 -8.62 -1.98
CA GLU A 83 -5.48 -8.69 -1.38
C GLU A 83 -4.84 -7.31 -1.25
N TYR A 84 -4.36 -6.99 -0.06
CA TYR A 84 -3.62 -5.79 0.27
C TYR A 84 -2.38 -6.15 1.09
N ILE A 85 -1.41 -5.24 1.11
CA ILE A 85 -0.18 -5.42 1.86
C ILE A 85 -0.15 -4.47 3.06
N VAL A 86 0.33 -5.01 4.18
CA VAL A 86 0.69 -4.27 5.39
C VAL A 86 2.20 -4.31 5.54
N ILE A 87 2.83 -3.13 5.57
CA ILE A 87 4.28 -3.00 5.68
C ILE A 87 4.65 -2.74 7.14
N GLU A 88 5.58 -3.55 7.65
CA GLU A 88 6.11 -3.44 9.02
C GLU A 88 7.39 -2.60 9.07
N SER A 89 8.30 -2.86 8.14
CA SER A 89 9.58 -2.16 8.08
C SER A 89 10.15 -2.12 6.67
N ILE A 90 10.91 -1.05 6.43
CA ILE A 90 11.75 -0.88 5.24
C ILE A 90 13.14 -1.38 5.62
N ASN A 91 13.65 -2.37 4.89
CA ASN A 91 15.01 -2.85 5.04
C ASN A 91 15.72 -2.48 3.73
N GLU A 92 16.52 -1.42 3.78
CA GLU A 92 17.30 -1.01 2.62
C GLU A 92 18.32 -2.10 2.24
N VAL A 93 18.71 -2.13 0.96
CA VAL A 93 19.72 -3.06 0.42
C VAL A 93 21.09 -2.40 0.49
#